data_AF-A0A534BTF4-F1
#
_entry.id   AF-A0A534BTF4-F1
#
_cell.length_a   1.000
_cell.length_b   1.000
_cell.length_c   1.000
_cell.angle_alpha   90.00
_cell.angle_beta   90.00
_cell.angle_gamma   90.00
#
_symmetry.space_group_name_H-M   'P 1'
#
loop_
_entity.id
_entity.type
_entity.pdbx_description
1 polymer ?
#
loop_
_entity_poly.entity_id
_entity_poly.type
_entity_poly.pdbx_seq_one_letter_code
_entity_poly.pdbx_strand_id
1 'polypeptide(L)'
;FGHRPAGCWPAEGAISAAALQLLAAGGFRWAASGAAVLRGSLELTYGQAAQDPLALSRPYRLAGTGMDCFFRDDMLSDLIGFTYATWHADDAVANLTNELTQLARGYEPGGNHAVLIALDGENAWEHYPFNGFYFLRALYEKLAEHPELELMTLSECLARGIQPAPLRQVMAG
;
A
#
# COMPACT_ATOMS: atom_id res chain seq x y z
N PHE A 1 -5.93 20.85 -9.69
CA PHE A 1 -6.02 19.48 -10.25
C PHE A 1 -7.07 19.30 -11.36
N GLY A 2 -8.20 20.02 -11.39
CA GLY A 2 -9.08 20.05 -12.59
C GLY A 2 -9.84 18.75 -12.92
N HIS A 3 -9.55 17.64 -12.23
CA HIS A 3 -10.26 16.38 -12.31
C HIS A 3 -10.77 15.96 -10.92
N ARG A 4 -11.76 15.07 -10.91
CA ARG A 4 -12.29 14.49 -9.67
C ARG A 4 -11.28 13.47 -9.09
N PRO A 5 -11.05 13.45 -7.77
CA PRO A 5 -10.17 12.43 -7.18
C PRO A 5 -10.79 11.04 -7.35
N ALA A 6 -9.94 10.06 -7.68
CA ALA A 6 -10.34 8.67 -7.84
C ALA A 6 -10.22 7.88 -6.52
N GLY A 7 -9.45 8.36 -5.56
CA GLY A 7 -9.31 7.69 -4.29
C GLY A 7 -9.03 8.61 -3.11
N CYS A 8 -9.05 7.99 -1.93
CA CYS A 8 -9.00 8.67 -0.66
C CYS A 8 -8.02 7.95 0.28
N TRP A 9 -7.12 8.69 0.90
CA TRP A 9 -6.50 8.30 2.16
C TRP A 9 -7.34 8.93 3.27
N PRO A 10 -8.18 8.16 3.99
CA PRO A 10 -8.95 8.68 5.11
C PRO A 10 -8.01 9.18 6.22
N ALA A 11 -8.51 10.08 7.08
CA ALA A 11 -7.71 10.59 8.20
C ALA A 11 -7.18 9.43 9.05
N GLU A 12 -5.86 9.41 9.28
CA GLU A 12 -5.15 8.31 9.98
C GLU A 12 -5.37 6.90 9.38
N GLY A 13 -5.81 6.81 8.13
CA GLY A 13 -6.19 5.54 7.50
C GLY A 13 -7.51 4.97 8.01
N ALA A 14 -8.29 5.72 8.78
CA ALA A 14 -9.47 5.22 9.46
C ALA A 14 -10.63 4.88 8.49
N ILE A 15 -11.09 3.63 8.50
CA ILE A 15 -12.21 3.15 7.68
C ILE A 15 -13.27 2.43 8.51
N SER A 16 -14.49 2.41 7.97
CA SER A 16 -15.60 1.58 8.43
C SER A 16 -16.52 1.29 7.26
N ALA A 17 -17.43 0.33 7.39
CA ALA A 17 -18.38 0.04 6.32
C ALA A 17 -19.20 1.27 5.93
N ALA A 18 -19.64 2.06 6.92
CA ALA A 18 -20.40 3.30 6.68
C ALA A 18 -19.55 4.38 6.01
N ALA A 19 -18.30 4.56 6.44
CA ALA A 19 -17.38 5.53 5.82
C ALA A 19 -17.08 5.15 4.35
N LEU A 20 -16.82 3.88 4.07
CA LEU A 20 -16.57 3.38 2.72
C LEU A 20 -17.80 3.52 1.81
N GLN A 21 -19.01 3.32 2.34
CA GLN A 21 -20.26 3.59 1.61
C GLN A 21 -20.39 5.07 1.24
N LEU A 22 -20.08 5.98 2.16
CA LEU A 22 -20.12 7.42 1.88
C LEU A 22 -19.07 7.82 0.83
N LEU A 23 -17.85 7.27 0.91
CA LEU A 23 -16.83 7.49 -0.11
C LEU A 23 -17.27 6.95 -1.49
N ALA A 24 -17.87 5.75 -1.52
CA ALA A 24 -18.39 5.17 -2.76
C ALA A 24 -19.51 6.02 -3.37
N ALA A 25 -20.48 6.47 -2.57
CA ALA A 25 -21.54 7.39 -2.99
C ALA A 25 -20.97 8.74 -3.43
N GLY A 26 -19.90 9.17 -2.78
CA GLY A 26 -19.05 10.29 -3.17
C GLY A 26 -18.16 9.99 -4.38
N GLY A 27 -18.35 8.90 -5.12
CA GLY A 27 -17.69 8.55 -6.39
C GLY A 27 -16.19 8.29 -6.30
N PHE A 28 -15.66 8.00 -5.12
CA PHE A 28 -14.32 7.44 -4.97
C PHE A 28 -14.34 5.96 -5.38
N ARG A 29 -13.24 5.48 -5.96
CA ARG A 29 -13.08 4.09 -6.41
C ARG A 29 -12.20 3.26 -5.49
N TRP A 30 -11.27 3.91 -4.80
CA TRP A 30 -10.43 3.25 -3.82
C TRP A 30 -10.21 4.07 -2.55
N ALA A 31 -9.95 3.36 -1.46
CA ALA A 31 -9.47 3.91 -0.21
C ALA A 31 -8.18 3.18 0.24
N ALA A 32 -7.41 3.79 1.13
CA ALA A 32 -6.23 3.17 1.73
C ALA A 32 -6.33 3.16 3.27
N SER A 33 -5.73 2.15 3.91
CA SER A 33 -5.77 1.93 5.36
C SER A 33 -4.52 1.18 5.86
N GLY A 34 -4.35 1.03 7.17
CA GLY A 34 -3.24 0.27 7.77
C GLY A 34 -3.45 -1.26 7.80
N ALA A 35 -2.35 -2.02 7.97
CA ALA A 35 -2.38 -3.48 8.00
C ALA A 35 -3.19 -4.05 9.18
N ALA A 36 -3.26 -3.35 10.31
CA ALA A 36 -4.06 -3.75 11.47
C ALA A 36 -5.55 -3.87 11.12
N VAL A 37 -6.07 -2.92 10.33
CA VAL A 37 -7.45 -2.94 9.84
C VAL A 37 -7.69 -4.14 8.92
N LEU A 38 -6.77 -4.42 7.99
CA LEU A 38 -6.87 -5.61 7.15
C LEU A 38 -6.90 -6.88 7.99
N ARG A 39 -5.95 -7.03 8.92
CA ARG A 39 -5.84 -8.23 9.75
C ARG A 39 -7.12 -8.50 10.53
N GLY A 40 -7.64 -7.51 11.24
CA GLY A 40 -8.91 -7.65 11.95
C GLY A 40 -10.08 -7.96 11.03
N SER A 41 -10.11 -7.36 9.82
CA SER A 41 -11.15 -7.65 8.82
C SER A 41 -11.08 -9.08 8.28
N LEU A 42 -9.87 -9.61 8.08
CA LEU A 42 -9.64 -10.99 7.64
C LEU A 42 -9.98 -11.99 8.75
N GLU A 43 -9.69 -11.69 10.01
CA GLU A 43 -10.10 -12.52 11.16
C GLU A 43 -11.63 -12.68 11.21
N LEU A 44 -12.37 -11.59 10.96
CA LEU A 44 -13.84 -11.60 10.90
C LEU A 44 -14.39 -12.40 9.71
N THR A 45 -13.65 -12.47 8.60
CA THR A 45 -14.18 -13.01 7.34
C THR A 45 -13.69 -14.43 7.01
N TYR A 46 -12.42 -14.74 7.29
CA TYR A 46 -11.70 -15.90 6.74
C TYR A 46 -10.86 -16.66 7.77
N GLY A 47 -10.89 -16.29 9.06
CA GLY A 47 -10.16 -16.99 10.13
C GLY A 47 -8.65 -17.01 9.88
N GLN A 48 -8.07 -18.18 9.57
CA GLN A 48 -6.61 -18.36 9.40
C GLN A 48 -5.98 -17.51 8.27
N ALA A 49 -6.77 -16.99 7.32
CA ALA A 49 -6.24 -16.11 6.27
C ALA A 49 -5.66 -14.79 6.81
N ALA A 50 -5.96 -14.40 8.05
CA ALA A 50 -5.34 -13.25 8.70
C ALA A 50 -3.83 -13.41 8.94
N GLN A 51 -3.31 -14.64 8.85
CA GLN A 51 -1.90 -14.98 9.03
C GLN A 51 -1.17 -15.12 7.68
N ASP A 52 -1.84 -14.92 6.54
CA ASP A 52 -1.20 -14.99 5.24
C ASP A 52 -0.22 -13.82 5.07
N PRO A 53 1.09 -14.08 4.92
CA PRO A 53 2.08 -13.01 4.71
C PRO A 53 1.85 -12.26 3.39
N LEU A 54 1.11 -12.85 2.45
CA LEU A 54 0.80 -12.25 1.15
C LEU A 54 -0.53 -11.49 1.17
N ALA A 55 -1.21 -11.37 2.31
CA ALA A 55 -2.48 -10.65 2.41
C ALA A 55 -2.35 -9.19 1.95
N LEU A 56 -1.22 -8.54 2.24
CA LEU A 56 -0.99 -7.13 1.88
C LEU A 56 -0.62 -6.94 0.40
N SER A 57 -0.45 -8.01 -0.37
CA SER A 57 -0.03 -7.97 -1.77
C SER A 57 -1.16 -7.69 -2.77
N ARG A 58 -2.36 -7.35 -2.30
CA ARG A 58 -3.53 -7.14 -3.16
C ARG A 58 -4.56 -6.20 -2.51
N PRO A 59 -5.39 -5.53 -3.31
CA PRO A 59 -6.54 -4.82 -2.77
C PRO A 59 -7.63 -5.78 -2.32
N TYR A 60 -8.55 -5.26 -1.52
CA TYR A 60 -9.75 -5.96 -1.08
C TYR A 60 -11.00 -5.14 -1.39
N ARG A 61 -12.04 -5.81 -1.87
CA ARG A 61 -13.31 -5.17 -2.19
C ARG A 61 -14.34 -5.46 -1.12
N LEU A 62 -14.82 -4.40 -0.46
CA LEU A 62 -15.90 -4.53 0.53
C LEU A 62 -17.22 -4.83 -0.18
N ALA A 63 -17.83 -5.95 0.19
CA ALA A 63 -19.12 -6.39 -0.34
C ALA A 63 -20.20 -5.29 -0.18
N GLY A 64 -20.97 -5.06 -1.23
CA GLY A 64 -22.07 -4.07 -1.24
C GLY A 64 -21.64 -2.61 -1.45
N THR A 65 -20.34 -2.28 -1.44
CA THR A 65 -19.86 -0.90 -1.70
C THR A 65 -19.20 -0.76 -3.07
N GLY A 66 -18.55 -1.83 -3.56
CA GLY A 66 -17.72 -1.76 -4.77
C GLY A 66 -16.40 -1.01 -4.58
N MET A 67 -16.07 -0.58 -3.35
CA MET A 67 -14.85 0.15 -3.02
C MET A 67 -13.66 -0.81 -2.89
N ASP A 68 -12.56 -0.50 -3.57
CA ASP A 68 -11.30 -1.22 -3.43
C ASP A 68 -10.45 -0.59 -2.32
N CYS A 69 -10.04 -1.40 -1.35
CA CYS A 69 -9.21 -0.97 -0.23
C CYS A 69 -7.79 -1.51 -0.42
N PHE A 70 -6.81 -0.62 -0.42
CA PHE A 70 -5.39 -0.97 -0.37
C PHE A 70 -4.90 -0.82 1.07
N PHE A 71 -3.99 -1.68 1.48
CA PHE A 71 -3.49 -1.69 2.84
C PHE A 71 -1.98 -1.49 2.84
N ARG A 72 -1.53 -0.55 3.68
CA ARG A 72 -0.12 -0.23 3.89
C ARG A 72 0.63 -1.48 4.34
N ASP A 73 1.78 -1.73 3.73
CA ASP A 73 2.76 -2.67 4.26
C ASP A 73 3.58 -1.98 5.35
N ASP A 74 3.28 -2.33 6.61
CA ASP A 74 3.91 -1.67 7.76
C ASP A 74 5.42 -1.92 7.79
N MET A 75 5.86 -3.14 7.50
CA MET A 75 7.28 -3.50 7.54
C MET A 75 8.07 -2.66 6.52
N LEU A 76 7.65 -2.67 5.25
CA LEU A 76 8.36 -1.93 4.20
C LEU A 76 8.28 -0.42 4.38
N SER A 77 7.15 0.09 4.87
CA SER A 77 6.98 1.52 5.13
C SER A 77 7.82 1.98 6.33
N ASP A 78 7.94 1.15 7.37
CA ASP A 78 8.73 1.45 8.57
C ASP A 78 10.25 1.35 8.32
N LEU A 79 10.69 0.58 7.32
CA LEU A 79 12.08 0.62 6.85
C LEU A 79 12.46 2.05 6.45
N ILE A 80 11.62 2.71 5.65
CA ILE A 80 11.83 4.11 5.25
C ILE A 80 11.55 5.06 6.42
N GLY A 81 10.47 4.82 7.18
CA GLY A 81 10.04 5.69 8.26
C GLY A 81 11.02 5.78 9.42
N PHE A 82 11.76 4.71 9.71
CA PHE A 82 12.56 4.62 10.94
C PHE A 82 13.96 4.03 10.72
N THR A 83 14.07 2.93 9.97
CA THR A 83 15.33 2.16 9.92
C THR A 83 16.39 2.87 9.07
N TYR A 84 16.02 3.30 7.87
CA TYR A 84 16.94 3.92 6.91
C TYR A 84 17.29 5.37 7.23
N ALA A 85 16.66 6.00 8.23
CA ALA A 85 16.96 7.36 8.66
C ALA A 85 18.43 7.57 9.04
N THR A 86 19.13 6.50 9.44
CA THR A 86 20.56 6.54 9.80
C THR A 86 21.50 5.96 8.73
N TRP A 87 20.93 5.51 7.61
CA TRP A 87 21.68 4.81 6.57
C TRP A 87 22.15 5.80 5.49
N HIS A 88 23.17 5.39 4.73
CA HIS A 88 23.46 6.05 3.47
C HIS A 88 22.32 5.75 2.48
N ALA A 89 21.92 6.77 1.69
CA ALA A 89 20.77 6.66 0.79
C ALA A 89 20.90 5.48 -0.19
N ASP A 90 22.09 5.29 -0.78
CA ASP A 90 22.33 4.20 -1.73
C ASP A 90 22.18 2.81 -1.10
N ASP A 91 22.64 2.64 0.16
CA ASP A 91 22.52 1.37 0.89
C ASP A 91 21.07 1.07 1.25
N ALA A 92 20.33 2.10 1.69
CA ALA A 92 18.91 2.01 2.00
C ALA A 92 18.08 1.64 0.76
N VAL A 93 18.32 2.30 -0.37
CA VAL A 93 17.66 2.01 -1.64
C VAL A 93 18.00 0.60 -2.14
N ALA A 94 19.26 0.19 -2.05
CA ALA A 94 19.67 -1.15 -2.44
C ALA A 94 18.99 -2.23 -1.57
N ASN A 95 18.91 -2.01 -0.25
CA ASN A 95 18.21 -2.91 0.65
C ASN A 95 16.71 -2.98 0.34
N LEU A 96 16.02 -1.84 0.23
CA LEU A 96 14.58 -1.82 -0.06
C LEU A 96 14.24 -2.49 -1.40
N THR A 97 15.06 -2.24 -2.42
CA THR A 97 14.89 -2.87 -3.74
C THR A 97 15.06 -4.39 -3.64
N ASN A 98 16.01 -4.86 -2.83
CA ASN A 98 16.19 -6.28 -2.59
C ASN A 98 15.00 -6.88 -1.82
N GLU A 99 14.51 -6.24 -0.76
CA GLU A 99 13.32 -6.69 -0.02
C GLU A 99 12.10 -6.83 -0.94
N LEU A 100 11.83 -5.81 -1.77
CA LEU A 100 10.73 -5.82 -2.74
C LEU A 100 10.89 -6.93 -3.79
N THR A 101 12.12 -7.15 -4.29
CA THR A 101 12.40 -8.19 -5.27
C THR A 101 12.22 -9.58 -4.68
N GLN A 102 12.69 -9.80 -3.44
CA GLN A 102 12.50 -11.07 -2.74
C GLN A 102 11.03 -11.34 -2.47
N LEU A 103 10.27 -10.31 -2.11
CA LEU A 103 8.82 -10.39 -1.94
C LEU A 103 8.12 -10.75 -3.26
N ALA A 104 8.47 -10.08 -4.36
CA ALA A 104 7.92 -10.36 -5.69
C ALA A 104 8.21 -11.80 -6.14
N ARG A 105 9.40 -12.34 -5.85
CA ARG A 105 9.77 -13.73 -6.14
C ARG A 105 9.05 -14.76 -5.26
N GLY A 106 8.58 -14.34 -4.09
CA GLY A 106 7.74 -15.15 -3.21
C GLY A 106 6.28 -15.21 -3.64
N TYR A 107 5.86 -14.37 -4.60
CA TYR A 107 4.52 -14.38 -5.14
C TYR A 107 4.32 -15.45 -6.21
N GLU A 108 3.09 -15.94 -6.32
CA GLU A 108 2.74 -16.96 -7.31
C GLU A 108 2.89 -16.42 -8.74
N PRO A 109 3.54 -17.17 -9.66
CA PRO A 109 3.68 -16.78 -11.05
C PRO A 109 2.32 -16.51 -11.71
N GLY A 110 2.18 -15.36 -12.37
CA GLY A 110 0.94 -14.94 -13.02
C GLY A 110 -0.07 -14.23 -12.11
N GLY A 111 0.27 -14.03 -10.83
CA GLY A 111 -0.49 -13.18 -9.92
C GLY A 111 -0.34 -11.69 -10.23
N ASN A 112 -1.42 -10.93 -10.05
CA ASN A 112 -1.41 -9.47 -10.13
C ASN A 112 -1.27 -8.92 -8.70
N HIS A 113 -0.03 -8.75 -8.26
CA HIS A 113 0.31 -8.33 -6.89
C HIS A 113 0.72 -6.86 -6.87
N ALA A 114 0.32 -6.16 -5.83
CA ALA A 114 0.75 -4.79 -5.55
C ALA A 114 1.00 -4.62 -4.06
N VAL A 115 2.04 -3.87 -3.73
CA VAL A 115 2.40 -3.54 -2.35
C VAL A 115 2.28 -2.03 -2.20
N LEU A 116 1.64 -1.60 -1.11
CA LEU A 116 1.50 -0.19 -0.79
C LEU A 116 2.51 0.19 0.28
N ILE A 117 3.51 0.97 -0.12
CA ILE A 117 4.37 1.72 0.81
C ILE A 117 3.75 3.10 0.99
N ALA A 118 3.41 3.46 2.22
CA ALA A 118 2.79 4.74 2.54
C ALA A 118 3.43 5.35 3.77
N LEU A 119 3.79 6.63 3.66
CA LEU A 119 4.41 7.43 4.71
C LEU A 119 3.62 8.71 4.92
N ASP A 120 3.77 9.29 6.10
CA ASP A 120 3.32 10.65 6.37
C ASP A 120 4.09 11.64 5.45
N GLY A 121 3.46 12.76 5.11
CA GLY A 121 4.13 13.82 4.38
C GLY A 121 5.21 14.54 5.21
N GLU A 122 5.11 14.51 6.54
CA GLU A 122 6.08 15.14 7.45
C GLU A 122 7.17 14.16 7.91
N ASN A 123 6.79 12.93 8.29
CA ASN A 123 7.73 11.88 8.70
C ASN A 123 8.16 11.00 7.52
N ALA A 124 9.44 10.66 7.33
CA ALA A 124 10.59 10.73 8.24
C ALA A 124 11.66 11.74 7.79
N TRP A 125 11.27 12.68 6.93
CA TRP A 125 12.18 13.34 6.00
C TRP A 125 13.21 14.23 6.71
N GLU A 126 12.87 14.79 7.87
CA GLU A 126 13.78 15.63 8.68
C GLU A 126 15.06 14.89 9.14
N HIS A 127 15.00 13.55 9.20
CA HIS A 127 16.16 12.74 9.57
C HIS A 127 17.03 12.37 8.36
N TYR A 128 16.55 12.60 7.14
CA TYR A 128 17.30 12.33 5.92
C TYR A 128 18.05 13.58 5.45
N PRO A 129 19.25 13.43 4.87
CA PRO A 129 19.94 14.54 4.21
C PRO A 129 19.04 15.23 3.19
N PHE A 130 18.98 16.56 3.26
CA PHE A 130 18.17 17.40 2.37
C PHE A 130 16.70 17.00 2.33
N ASN A 131 16.11 16.70 3.50
CA ASN A 131 14.70 16.33 3.65
C ASN A 131 14.28 15.18 2.72
N GLY A 132 15.13 14.14 2.63
CA GLY A 132 14.85 12.95 1.83
C GLY A 132 15.13 13.09 0.33
N PHE A 133 15.55 14.25 -0.17
CA PHE A 133 15.74 14.48 -1.62
C PHE A 133 16.59 13.42 -2.31
N TYR A 134 17.79 13.13 -1.77
CA TYR A 134 18.71 12.16 -2.39
C TYR A 134 18.17 10.73 -2.31
N PHE A 135 17.57 10.36 -1.18
CA PHE A 135 16.96 9.04 -1.02
C PHE A 135 15.80 8.83 -2.00
N LEU A 136 14.84 9.76 -2.06
CA LEU A 136 13.69 9.66 -2.95
C LEU A 136 14.12 9.62 -4.42
N ARG A 137 15.08 10.48 -4.81
CA ARG A 137 15.61 10.47 -6.18
C ARG A 137 16.23 9.11 -6.52
N ALA A 138 17.14 8.61 -5.71
CA ALA A 138 17.80 7.33 -5.94
C ALA A 138 16.79 6.17 -5.94
N LEU A 139 15.80 6.19 -5.05
CA LEU A 139 14.73 5.18 -4.99
C LEU A 139 13.91 5.15 -6.28
N TYR A 140 13.42 6.31 -6.73
CA TYR A 140 12.62 6.38 -7.95
C TYR A 140 13.43 6.05 -9.20
N GLU A 141 14.69 6.49 -9.30
CA GLU A 141 15.59 6.10 -10.40
C GLU A 141 15.77 4.57 -10.41
N LYS A 142 16.08 3.97 -9.26
CA LYS A 142 16.32 2.52 -9.15
C LYS A 142 15.09 1.68 -9.47
N LEU A 143 13.93 2.07 -8.96
CA LEU A 143 12.68 1.34 -9.18
C LEU A 143 12.13 1.51 -10.60
N ALA A 144 12.32 2.69 -11.23
CA ALA A 144 11.89 2.92 -12.61
C ALA A 144 12.67 2.08 -13.63
N GLU A 145 13.92 1.72 -13.31
CA GLU A 145 14.78 0.88 -14.16
C GLU A 145 14.75 -0.60 -13.78
N HIS A 146 13.97 -0.99 -12.76
CA HIS A 146 14.00 -2.35 -12.23
C HIS A 146 13.29 -3.34 -13.16
N PRO A 147 13.91 -4.49 -13.52
CA PRO A 147 13.33 -5.42 -14.49
C PRO A 147 12.17 -6.25 -13.94
N GLU A 148 12.09 -6.43 -12.62
CA GLU A 148 11.09 -7.28 -11.95
C GLU A 148 10.01 -6.47 -11.20
N LEU A 149 10.18 -5.15 -11.05
CA LEU A 149 9.30 -4.29 -10.25
C LEU A 149 8.75 -3.17 -11.11
N GLU A 150 7.51 -2.76 -10.84
CA GLU A 150 6.88 -1.67 -11.57
C GLU A 150 6.28 -0.64 -10.61
N LEU A 151 6.64 0.62 -10.80
CA LEU A 151 6.06 1.75 -10.08
C LEU A 151 4.68 2.09 -10.67
N MET A 152 3.67 2.13 -9.81
CA MET A 152 2.30 2.49 -10.19
C MET A 152 1.63 3.31 -9.11
N THR A 153 0.67 4.12 -9.53
CA THR A 153 -0.36 4.65 -8.64
C THR A 153 -1.44 3.59 -8.37
N LEU A 154 -2.15 3.71 -7.25
CA LEU A 154 -3.27 2.80 -6.93
C LEU A 154 -4.36 2.80 -8.01
N SER A 155 -4.58 3.93 -8.69
CA SER A 155 -5.53 4.02 -9.80
C SER A 155 -5.05 3.24 -11.03
N GLU A 156 -3.75 3.21 -11.31
CA GLU A 156 -3.17 2.45 -12.41
C GLU A 156 -3.22 0.94 -12.13
N CYS A 157 -2.97 0.52 -10.88
CA CYS A 157 -3.13 -0.88 -10.48
C CYS A 157 -4.54 -1.38 -10.83
N LEU A 158 -5.58 -0.61 -10.48
CA LEU A 158 -6.97 -0.93 -10.82
C LEU A 158 -7.23 -0.91 -12.33
N ALA A 159 -6.70 0.08 -13.05
CA ALA A 159 -6.87 0.19 -14.51
C ALA A 159 -6.20 -0.97 -15.27
N ARG A 160 -5.09 -1.50 -14.73
CA ARG A 160 -4.38 -2.67 -15.26
C ARG A 160 -4.96 -4.01 -14.78
N GLY A 161 -6.09 -3.97 -14.07
CA GLY A 161 -6.87 -5.15 -13.76
C GLY A 161 -6.34 -5.95 -12.58
N ILE A 162 -5.71 -5.30 -11.59
CA ILE A 162 -5.47 -5.97 -10.30
C ILE A 162 -6.80 -6.45 -9.73
N GLN A 163 -6.86 -7.72 -9.35
CA GLN A 163 -8.11 -8.33 -8.91
C GLN A 163 -8.20 -8.22 -7.39
N PRO A 164 -9.16 -7.43 -6.86
CA PRO A 164 -9.34 -7.34 -5.43
C PRO A 164 -9.91 -8.65 -4.88
N ALA A 165 -9.38 -9.09 -3.75
CA ALA A 165 -9.99 -10.19 -3.01
C ALA A 165 -11.31 -9.72 -2.36
N PRO A 166 -12.33 -10.58 -2.25
CA PRO A 166 -13.55 -10.21 -1.56
C PRO A 166 -13.28 -9.96 -0.07
N LEU A 167 -13.93 -8.96 0.50
CA LEU A 167 -13.95 -8.70 1.94
C LEU A 167 -15.40 -8.52 2.37
N ARG A 168 -15.91 -9.43 3.21
CA ARG A 168 -17.33 -9.40 3.62
C ARG A 168 -17.60 -8.36 4.68
N GLN A 169 -16.66 -8.20 5.59
CA GLN A 169 -16.75 -7.27 6.71
C GLN A 169 -15.41 -6.55 6.86
N VAL A 170 -15.49 -5.28 7.25
CA VAL A 170 -14.33 -4.46 7.58
C VAL A 170 -14.37 -4.18 9.08
N MET A 171 -13.25 -4.41 9.76
CA MET A 171 -13.06 -3.91 11.12
C MET A 171 -12.99 -2.38 11.05
N ALA A 172 -13.70 -1.69 11.94
CA ALA A 172 -13.56 -0.24 12.05
C ALA A 172 -12.24 0.09 12.77
N GLY A 173 -11.47 1.02 12.21
CA GLY A 173 -10.17 1.43 12.72
C GLY A 173 -9.40 2.21 11.68
#